data_AF-A0A941RKX7-F1
#
_entry.id   AF-A0A941RKX7-F1
#
_cell.length_a   1.000
_cell.length_b   1.000
_cell.length_c   1.000
_cell.angle_alpha   90.00
_cell.angle_beta   90.00
_cell.angle_gamma   90.00
#
_symmetry.space_group_name_H-M   'P 1'
#
loop_
_entity.id
_entity.type
_entity.pdbx_description
1 polymer ?
#
loop_
_entity_poly.entity_id
_entity_poly.type
_entity_poly.pdbx_seq_one_letter_code
_entity_poly.pdbx_strand_id
1 'polypeptide(L)'
;MTSHRVVVLAKAGAACDRTVEAVRQAGAEMVAVLDPTTISEYEVLANTPNALLFVLDAATEAALDKFDGLLANPGLEVLFDDADVAVKRTGWEAARWARHLAAKLTGSDNVLPDVVRDDAVAFETEMRELSLTVNALPETPRQEAAQDQGEGAVVIVAGVGGPDAVRQLLGEFTAGFPRAV
;
A
#
# COMPACT_ATOMS: atom_id res chain seq x y z
N MET A 1 -12.68 11.73 -13.79
CA MET A 1 -11.99 10.45 -14.01
C MET A 1 -13.02 9.36 -13.76
N THR A 2 -13.19 8.42 -14.69
CA THR A 2 -14.16 7.32 -14.54
C THR A 2 -13.65 6.38 -13.44
N SER A 3 -14.43 6.21 -12.36
CA SER A 3 -14.08 5.23 -11.33
C SER A 3 -14.19 3.83 -11.92
N HIS A 4 -13.24 2.95 -11.62
CA HIS A 4 -13.32 1.56 -12.07
C HIS A 4 -14.40 0.83 -11.30
N ARG A 5 -15.26 0.13 -12.04
CA ARG A 5 -16.33 -0.75 -11.54
C ARG A 5 -15.74 -2.14 -11.38
N VAL A 6 -15.36 -2.45 -10.15
CA VAL A 6 -14.62 -3.66 -9.79
C VAL A 6 -15.59 -4.72 -9.26
N VAL A 7 -15.51 -5.92 -9.81
CA VAL A 7 -16.07 -7.12 -9.18
C VAL A 7 -14.93 -7.89 -8.52
N VAL A 8 -15.09 -8.22 -7.23
CA VAL A 8 -14.17 -9.10 -6.50
C VAL A 8 -14.70 -10.52 -6.58
N LEU A 9 -13.89 -11.43 -7.11
CA LEU A 9 -14.18 -12.86 -7.24
C LEU A 9 -13.39 -13.61 -6.19
N ALA A 10 -14.02 -13.89 -5.06
CA ALA A 10 -13.39 -14.48 -3.90
C ALA A 10 -14.38 -15.32 -3.08
N LYS A 11 -13.93 -16.45 -2.56
CA LYS A 11 -14.67 -17.19 -1.53
C LYS A 11 -14.72 -16.39 -0.24
N ALA A 12 -15.83 -16.53 0.51
CA ALA A 12 -16.00 -15.88 1.80
C ALA A 12 -14.86 -16.26 2.77
N GLY A 13 -14.31 -15.27 3.46
CA GLY A 13 -13.24 -15.47 4.45
C GLY A 13 -12.26 -14.29 4.49
N ALA A 14 -11.23 -14.43 5.33
CA ALA A 14 -10.30 -13.34 5.63
C ALA A 14 -9.56 -12.80 4.39
N ALA A 15 -9.27 -13.64 3.38
CA ALA A 15 -8.67 -13.19 2.14
C ALA A 15 -9.59 -12.22 1.37
N CYS A 16 -10.88 -12.58 1.26
CA CYS A 16 -11.90 -11.73 0.66
C CYS A 16 -12.03 -10.41 1.42
N ASP A 17 -12.14 -10.45 2.76
CA ASP A 17 -12.27 -9.25 3.59
C ASP A 17 -11.10 -8.27 3.39
N ARG A 18 -9.87 -8.80 3.32
CA ARG A 18 -8.65 -8.01 3.08
C ARG A 18 -8.63 -7.37 1.70
N THR A 19 -9.04 -8.13 0.68
CA THR A 19 -9.09 -7.64 -0.69
C THR A 19 -10.17 -6.59 -0.87
N VAL A 20 -11.36 -6.80 -0.30
CA VAL A 20 -12.47 -5.84 -0.28
C VAL A 20 -12.03 -4.52 0.37
N GLU A 21 -11.34 -4.59 1.50
CA GLU A 21 -10.81 -3.39 2.15
C GLU A 21 -9.75 -2.68 1.29
N ALA A 22 -8.85 -3.43 0.62
CA ALA A 22 -7.86 -2.84 -0.29
C ALA A 22 -8.50 -2.15 -1.50
N VAL A 23 -9.55 -2.74 -2.10
CA VAL A 23 -10.32 -2.13 -3.21
C VAL A 23 -10.99 -0.84 -2.74
N ARG A 24 -11.57 -0.84 -1.54
CA ARG A 24 -12.19 0.35 -0.94
C ARG A 24 -11.16 1.46 -0.69
N GLN A 25 -9.99 1.11 -0.16
CA GLN A 25 -8.89 2.05 0.06
C GLN A 25 -8.32 2.60 -1.26
N ALA A 26 -8.34 1.81 -2.32
CA ALA A 26 -7.97 2.24 -3.66
C ALA A 26 -8.96 3.24 -4.28
N GLY A 27 -10.13 3.47 -3.66
CA GLY A 27 -11.14 4.41 -4.15
C GLY A 27 -11.94 3.92 -5.35
N ALA A 28 -11.87 2.62 -5.68
CA ALA A 28 -12.62 2.03 -6.77
C ALA A 28 -14.09 1.80 -6.40
N GLU A 29 -14.98 1.81 -7.40
CA GLU A 29 -16.40 1.46 -7.23
C GLU A 29 -16.53 -0.07 -7.21
N MET A 30 -16.63 -0.66 -6.03
CA MET A 30 -16.87 -2.09 -5.88
C MET A 30 -18.36 -2.40 -6.12
N VAL A 31 -18.66 -3.03 -7.26
CA VAL A 31 -20.05 -3.28 -7.69
C VAL A 31 -20.59 -4.61 -7.21
N ALA A 32 -19.73 -5.60 -6.97
CA ALA A 32 -20.12 -6.88 -6.37
C ALA A 32 -18.92 -7.63 -5.77
N VAL A 33 -19.22 -8.54 -4.84
CA VAL A 33 -18.31 -9.56 -4.32
C VAL A 33 -19.00 -10.91 -4.52
N LEU A 34 -18.40 -11.80 -5.31
CA LEU A 34 -19.03 -13.03 -5.80
C LEU A 34 -18.11 -14.24 -5.57
N ASP A 35 -18.69 -15.39 -5.28
CA ASP A 35 -17.94 -16.64 -5.14
C ASP A 35 -17.72 -17.29 -6.52
N PRO A 36 -16.47 -17.34 -7.03
CA PRO A 36 -16.16 -17.85 -8.38
C PRO A 36 -16.50 -19.33 -8.56
N THR A 37 -16.59 -20.10 -7.47
CA THR A 37 -16.91 -21.54 -7.53
C THR A 37 -18.39 -21.81 -7.79
N THR A 38 -19.24 -20.82 -7.56
CA THR A 38 -20.70 -20.95 -7.71
C THR A 38 -21.25 -20.10 -8.84
N ILE A 39 -20.69 -18.91 -9.06
CA ILE A 39 -21.20 -17.89 -9.98
C ILE A 39 -20.81 -18.16 -11.43
N SER A 40 -21.68 -17.82 -12.40
CA SER A 40 -21.37 -17.89 -13.85
C SER A 40 -20.77 -16.60 -14.43
N GLU A 41 -20.12 -16.69 -15.59
CA GLU A 41 -19.62 -15.52 -16.33
C GLU A 41 -20.72 -14.49 -16.61
N TYR A 42 -21.91 -14.98 -16.97
CA TYR A 42 -23.07 -14.13 -17.24
C TYR A 42 -23.48 -13.31 -16.01
N GLU A 43 -23.51 -13.94 -14.83
CA GLU A 43 -23.83 -13.25 -13.58
C GLU A 43 -22.76 -12.24 -13.18
N VAL A 44 -21.48 -12.50 -13.48
CA VAL A 44 -20.41 -11.51 -13.30
C VAL A 44 -20.65 -10.30 -14.21
N LEU A 45 -20.90 -10.53 -15.50
CA LEU A 45 -21.14 -9.47 -16.50
C LEU A 45 -22.41 -8.66 -16.25
N ALA A 46 -23.42 -9.23 -15.60
CA ALA A 46 -24.64 -8.52 -15.22
C ALA A 46 -24.39 -7.32 -14.30
N ASN A 47 -23.24 -7.27 -13.61
CA ASN A 47 -22.80 -6.15 -12.78
C ASN A 47 -22.12 -5.02 -13.57
N THR A 48 -21.96 -5.21 -14.89
CA THR A 48 -21.26 -4.32 -15.82
C THR A 48 -19.89 -3.86 -15.29
N PRO A 49 -18.97 -4.79 -14.95
CA PRO A 49 -17.62 -4.44 -14.52
C PRO A 49 -16.78 -3.92 -15.69
N ASN A 50 -15.78 -3.11 -15.37
CA ASN A 50 -14.63 -2.87 -16.25
C ASN A 50 -13.32 -3.42 -15.67
N ALA A 51 -13.34 -3.92 -14.43
CA ALA A 51 -12.22 -4.61 -13.80
C ALA A 51 -12.71 -5.81 -12.96
N LEU A 52 -11.93 -6.90 -12.98
CA LEU A 52 -12.14 -8.12 -12.22
C LEU A 52 -10.93 -8.39 -11.33
N LEU A 53 -11.15 -8.70 -10.06
CA LEU A 53 -10.09 -9.10 -9.13
C LEU A 53 -10.37 -10.48 -8.57
N PHE A 54 -9.61 -11.48 -9.04
CA PHE A 54 -9.69 -12.86 -8.58
C PHE A 54 -8.78 -13.06 -7.37
N VAL A 55 -9.34 -13.55 -6.26
CA VAL A 55 -8.58 -14.01 -5.10
C VAL A 55 -8.43 -15.52 -5.20
N LEU A 56 -7.24 -15.95 -5.60
CA LEU A 56 -6.89 -17.33 -5.91
C LEU A 56 -6.66 -18.14 -4.64
N ASP A 57 -7.43 -19.21 -4.53
CA ASP A 57 -7.17 -20.39 -3.72
C ASP A 57 -7.31 -21.63 -4.61
N ALA A 58 -6.98 -22.82 -4.10
CA ALA A 58 -7.03 -24.05 -4.90
C ALA A 58 -8.41 -24.31 -5.55
N ALA A 59 -9.51 -23.87 -4.92
CA ALA A 59 -10.86 -24.06 -5.46
C ALA A 59 -11.17 -23.04 -6.56
N THR A 60 -10.73 -21.80 -6.39
CA THR A 60 -10.89 -20.72 -7.37
C THR A 60 -10.04 -20.99 -8.60
N GLU A 61 -8.80 -21.44 -8.43
CA GLU A 61 -7.92 -21.86 -9.52
C GLU A 61 -8.55 -22.98 -10.36
N ALA A 62 -9.11 -23.99 -9.70
CA ALA A 62 -9.81 -25.09 -10.38
C ALA A 62 -11.09 -24.63 -11.11
N ALA A 63 -11.64 -23.46 -10.77
CA ALA A 63 -12.81 -22.88 -11.40
C ALA A 63 -12.48 -21.86 -12.51
N LEU A 64 -11.20 -21.52 -12.74
CA LEU A 64 -10.80 -20.47 -13.69
C LEU A 64 -11.21 -20.77 -15.13
N ASP A 65 -11.17 -22.02 -15.58
CA ASP A 65 -11.56 -22.43 -16.93
C ASP A 65 -13.02 -22.02 -17.27
N LYS A 66 -13.88 -21.86 -16.26
CA LYS A 66 -15.25 -21.36 -16.44
C LYS A 66 -15.29 -19.92 -16.95
N PHE A 67 -14.23 -19.14 -16.71
CA PHE A 67 -14.15 -17.72 -16.96
C PHE A 67 -13.26 -17.37 -18.18
N ASP A 68 -12.92 -18.34 -19.03
CA ASP A 68 -12.08 -18.16 -20.23
C ASP A 68 -12.56 -16.99 -21.11
N GLY A 69 -13.87 -16.79 -21.25
CA GLY A 69 -14.44 -15.69 -22.02
C GLY A 69 -14.17 -14.33 -21.40
N LEU A 70 -14.22 -14.23 -20.07
CA LEU A 70 -13.86 -13.01 -19.34
C LEU A 70 -12.35 -12.75 -19.39
N LEU A 71 -11.54 -13.80 -19.20
CA LEU A 71 -10.08 -13.70 -19.18
C LEU A 71 -9.50 -13.32 -20.55
N ALA A 72 -10.15 -13.75 -21.64
CA ALA A 72 -9.77 -13.38 -23.00
C ALA A 72 -10.29 -12.00 -23.45
N ASN A 73 -11.11 -11.31 -22.64
CA ASN A 73 -11.74 -10.05 -23.03
C ASN A 73 -10.79 -8.86 -22.84
N PRO A 74 -10.32 -8.20 -23.92
CA PRO A 74 -9.39 -7.07 -23.81
C PRO A 74 -10.02 -5.80 -23.22
N GLY A 75 -11.35 -5.76 -23.09
CA GLY A 75 -12.08 -4.63 -22.48
C GLY A 75 -12.21 -4.73 -20.95
N LEU A 76 -11.73 -5.83 -20.33
CA LEU A 76 -11.73 -6.01 -18.89
C LEU A 76 -10.30 -5.97 -18.35
N GLU A 77 -10.07 -5.14 -17.34
CA GLU A 77 -8.84 -5.24 -16.56
C GLU A 77 -8.95 -6.44 -15.60
N VAL A 78 -8.10 -7.45 -15.77
CA VAL A 78 -8.12 -8.64 -14.91
C VAL A 78 -6.90 -8.65 -14.00
N LEU A 79 -7.15 -8.70 -12.70
CA LEU A 79 -6.15 -8.78 -11.65
C LEU A 79 -6.30 -10.09 -10.89
N PHE A 80 -5.16 -10.62 -10.47
CA PHE A 80 -5.08 -11.80 -9.62
C PHE A 80 -4.41 -11.44 -8.31
N ASP A 81 -4.90 -12.06 -7.25
CA ASP A 81 -4.34 -11.97 -5.92
C ASP A 81 -4.33 -13.35 -5.27
N ASP A 82 -3.37 -13.61 -4.40
CA ASP A 82 -3.23 -14.90 -3.72
C ASP A 82 -3.88 -14.84 -2.33
N ALA A 83 -4.74 -15.82 -2.03
CA ALA A 83 -5.50 -15.86 -0.78
C ALA A 83 -4.60 -15.98 0.46
N ASP A 84 -3.55 -16.81 0.41
CA ASP A 84 -2.62 -17.01 1.53
C ASP A 84 -1.79 -15.74 1.79
N VAL A 85 -1.43 -15.02 0.73
CA VAL A 85 -0.76 -13.73 0.82
C VAL A 85 -1.73 -12.63 1.30
N ALA A 86 -3.00 -12.68 0.91
CA ALA A 86 -4.04 -11.72 1.31
C ALA A 86 -4.30 -11.75 2.81
N VAL A 87 -4.44 -12.94 3.39
CA VAL A 87 -4.70 -13.09 4.83
C VAL A 87 -3.55 -12.55 5.67
N LYS A 88 -2.30 -12.72 5.21
CA LYS A 88 -1.09 -12.32 5.94
C LYS A 88 -0.77 -10.83 5.82
N ARG A 89 -1.34 -10.13 4.85
CA ARG A 89 -1.07 -8.69 4.61
C ARG A 89 -1.60 -7.82 5.74
N THR A 90 -0.69 -7.17 6.45
CA THR A 90 -1.00 -6.26 7.57
C THR A 90 -0.11 -5.03 7.51
N GLY A 91 -0.50 -3.97 8.25
CA GLY A 91 0.29 -2.76 8.40
C GLY A 91 0.75 -2.18 7.06
N TRP A 92 2.06 -2.00 6.92
CA TRP A 92 2.65 -1.46 5.70
C TRP A 92 2.34 -2.27 4.44
N GLU A 93 2.39 -3.60 4.51
CA GLU A 93 2.15 -4.44 3.31
C GLU A 93 0.73 -4.26 2.77
N ALA A 94 -0.25 -4.11 3.67
CA ALA A 94 -1.62 -3.82 3.28
C ALA A 94 -1.75 -2.42 2.64
N ALA A 95 -1.14 -1.39 3.24
CA ALA A 95 -1.17 -0.03 2.70
C ALA A 95 -0.42 0.08 1.36
N ARG A 96 0.74 -0.59 1.23
CA ARG A 96 1.48 -0.69 -0.03
C ARG A 96 0.64 -1.35 -1.10
N TRP A 97 0.02 -2.48 -0.78
CA TRP A 97 -0.85 -3.19 -1.71
C TRP A 97 -2.01 -2.31 -2.18
N ALA A 98 -2.71 -1.62 -1.29
CA ALA A 98 -3.82 -0.74 -1.66
C ALA A 98 -3.40 0.36 -2.65
N ARG A 99 -2.24 1.00 -2.45
CA ARG A 99 -1.71 1.99 -3.41
C ARG A 99 -1.36 1.37 -4.76
N HIS A 100 -0.73 0.20 -4.76
CA HIS A 100 -0.39 -0.50 -6.00
C HIS A 100 -1.62 -0.98 -6.75
N LEU A 101 -2.66 -1.41 -6.03
CA LEU A 101 -3.95 -1.75 -6.58
C LEU A 101 -4.62 -0.53 -7.21
N ALA A 102 -4.62 0.62 -6.52
CA ALA A 102 -5.13 1.87 -7.05
C ALA A 102 -4.41 2.30 -8.33
N ALA A 103 -3.08 2.18 -8.35
CA ALA A 103 -2.25 2.49 -9.52
C ALA A 103 -2.64 1.62 -10.73
N LYS A 104 -2.79 0.30 -10.54
CA LYS A 104 -3.26 -0.62 -11.59
C LYS A 104 -4.65 -0.25 -12.10
N LEU A 105 -5.60 -0.16 -11.17
CA LEU A 105 -6.99 0.22 -11.44
C LEU A 105 -7.16 1.65 -11.97
N THR A 106 -6.11 2.46 -12.09
CA THR A 106 -6.19 3.80 -12.69
C THR A 106 -5.27 3.96 -13.89
N GLY A 107 -4.51 2.92 -14.25
CA GLY A 107 -3.45 2.99 -15.26
C GLY A 107 -2.34 3.98 -14.89
N SER A 108 -2.14 4.26 -13.60
CA SER A 108 -1.09 5.14 -13.10
C SER A 108 0.17 4.35 -12.72
N ASP A 109 1.33 4.93 -12.95
CA ASP A 109 2.61 4.39 -12.42
C ASP A 109 2.97 4.98 -11.05
N ASN A 110 2.17 5.92 -10.52
CA ASN A 110 2.44 6.54 -9.24
C ASN A 110 1.88 5.69 -8.10
N VAL A 111 2.78 5.05 -7.36
CA VAL A 111 2.44 4.29 -6.17
C VAL A 111 2.79 5.01 -4.89
N LEU A 112 3.42 6.18 -4.92
CA LEU A 112 3.85 6.89 -3.71
C LEU A 112 2.63 7.44 -2.94
N PRO A 113 2.69 7.48 -1.59
CA PRO A 113 1.62 8.12 -0.82
C PRO A 113 1.53 9.59 -1.24
N ASP A 114 0.33 10.15 -1.27
CA ASP A 114 0.18 11.58 -1.43
C ASP A 114 0.93 12.27 -0.30
N VAL A 115 1.88 13.14 -0.65
CA VAL A 115 2.50 14.02 0.31
C VAL A 115 1.42 15.02 0.71
N VAL A 116 0.76 14.79 1.84
CA VAL A 116 -0.17 15.76 2.42
C VAL A 116 0.65 17.00 2.79
N ARG A 117 0.66 17.99 1.89
CA ARG A 117 1.43 19.23 2.06
C ARG A 117 0.82 20.18 3.09
N ASP A 118 -0.45 20.01 3.45
CA ASP A 118 -1.15 20.89 4.39
C ASP A 118 -0.55 20.82 5.81
N ASP A 119 0.11 19.70 6.11
CA ASP A 119 0.76 19.44 7.40
C ASP A 119 2.16 20.06 7.45
N ALA A 120 2.74 20.47 6.32
CA ALA A 120 4.13 20.93 6.28
C ALA A 120 4.33 22.23 7.05
N VAL A 121 3.36 23.15 6.97
CA VAL A 121 3.40 24.43 7.73
C VAL A 121 3.17 24.18 9.22
N ALA A 122 2.25 23.26 9.57
CA ALA A 122 2.00 22.86 10.94
C ALA A 122 3.23 22.16 11.54
N PHE A 123 3.86 21.26 10.79
CA PHE A 123 5.06 20.53 11.16
C PHE A 123 6.28 21.45 11.30
N GLU A 124 6.50 22.39 10.38
CA GLU A 124 7.59 23.37 10.50
C GLU A 124 7.41 24.24 11.76
N THR A 125 6.17 24.60 12.08
CA THR A 125 5.85 25.37 13.28
C THR A 125 6.09 24.53 14.54
N GLU A 126 5.60 23.29 14.57
CA GLU A 126 5.78 22.35 15.69
C GLU A 126 7.28 22.02 15.90
N MET A 127 8.03 21.81 14.82
CA MET A 127 9.48 21.59 14.86
C MET A 127 10.25 22.81 15.36
N ARG A 128 9.80 24.02 15.03
CA ARG A 128 10.37 25.26 15.55
C ARG A 128 10.09 25.44 17.03
N GLU A 129 8.86 25.15 17.47
CA GLU A 129 8.48 25.20 18.89
C GLU A 129 9.22 24.15 19.72
N LEU A 130 9.37 22.94 19.19
CA LEU A 130 10.19 21.89 19.80
C LEU A 130 11.66 22.30 19.86
N SER A 131 12.21 22.91 18.80
CA SER A 131 13.59 23.40 18.80
C SER A 131 13.80 24.50 19.86
N LEU A 132 12.85 25.42 20.00
CA LEU A 132 12.89 26.45 21.06
C LEU A 132 12.80 25.83 22.45
N THR A 133 11.96 24.82 22.62
CA THR A 133 11.81 24.08 23.88
C THR A 133 13.10 23.35 24.24
N VAL A 134 13.70 22.63 23.29
CA VAL A 134 14.99 21.92 23.47
C VAL A 134 16.10 22.89 23.82
N ASN A 135 16.17 24.04 23.15
CA ASN A 135 17.17 25.08 23.44
C ASN A 135 16.98 25.74 24.82
N ALA A 136 15.76 25.70 25.37
CA ALA A 136 15.44 26.24 26.69
C ALA A 136 15.60 25.20 27.82
N LEU A 137 15.80 23.92 27.50
CA LEU A 137 16.13 22.92 28.50
C LEU A 137 17.51 23.24 29.09
N PRO A 138 17.69 23.12 30.42
CA PRO A 138 19.01 23.25 31.01
C PRO A 138 19.93 22.21 30.39
N GLU A 139 21.12 22.64 29.95
CA GLU A 139 22.19 21.74 29.51
C GLU A 139 22.32 20.64 30.56
N THR A 140 21.95 19.41 30.19
CA THR A 140 22.31 18.24 31.00
C THR A 140 23.81 18.32 31.18
N PRO A 141 24.37 18.13 32.39
CA PRO A 141 25.81 18.06 32.56
C PRO A 141 26.31 17.03 31.56
N ARG A 142 26.92 17.54 30.48
CA ARG A 142 27.53 16.69 29.49
C ARG A 142 28.68 16.11 30.27
N GLN A 143 28.50 14.90 30.77
CA GLN A 143 29.61 14.08 31.18
C GLN A 143 30.55 14.18 29.98
N GLU A 144 31.73 14.75 30.18
CA GLU A 144 32.77 14.81 29.17
C GLU A 144 33.18 13.36 28.90
N ALA A 145 32.31 12.60 28.23
CA ALA A 145 32.76 11.63 27.28
C ALA A 145 33.70 12.46 26.41
N ALA A 146 34.97 12.05 26.42
CA ALA A 146 35.96 12.57 25.49
C ALA A 146 35.25 12.85 24.17
N GLN A 147 35.46 14.02 23.59
CA GLN A 147 35.02 14.29 22.22
C GLN A 147 35.80 13.34 21.31
N ASP A 148 35.40 12.08 21.32
CA ASP A 148 35.72 11.14 20.30
C ASP A 148 34.88 11.66 19.13
N GLN A 149 35.55 12.31 18.19
CA GLN A 149 35.04 12.49 16.83
C GLN A 149 34.90 11.12 16.12
N GLY A 150 34.66 10.06 16.89
CA GLY A 150 34.49 8.70 16.44
C GLY A 150 33.15 8.56 15.75
N GLU A 151 33.10 7.60 14.83
CA GLU A 151 31.91 7.24 14.07
C GLU A 151 30.71 7.03 14.99
N GLY A 152 29.75 7.96 14.95
CA GLY A 152 28.45 7.80 15.57
C GLY A 152 27.47 7.09 14.63
N ALA A 153 26.61 6.23 15.17
CA ALA A 153 25.57 5.56 14.38
C ALA A 153 24.21 6.27 14.54
N VAL A 154 23.55 6.54 13.41
CA VAL A 154 22.15 6.98 13.37
C VAL A 154 21.29 5.81 12.88
N VAL A 155 20.31 5.41 13.69
CA VAL A 155 19.36 4.34 13.33
C VAL A 155 18.07 4.98 12.82
N ILE A 156 17.73 4.71 11.56
CA ILE A 156 16.47 5.14 10.95
C ILE A 156 15.55 3.91 10.88
N VAL A 157 14.38 3.99 11.51
CA VAL A 157 13.41 2.89 11.56
C VAL A 157 12.13 3.30 10.83
N ALA A 158 11.61 2.42 9.99
CA ALA A 158 10.34 2.64 9.30
C ALA A 158 9.15 2.31 10.23
N GLY A 159 8.18 3.22 10.28
CA GLY A 159 6.89 3.02 10.97
C GLY A 159 5.81 2.44 10.06
N VAL A 160 4.54 2.70 10.38
CA VAL A 160 3.35 2.16 9.66
C VAL A 160 3.33 2.48 8.15
N GLY A 161 3.97 3.57 7.72
CA GLY A 161 4.15 3.93 6.30
C GLY A 161 5.22 3.11 5.54
N GLY A 162 5.96 2.26 6.26
CA GLY A 162 7.02 1.37 5.77
C GLY A 162 8.25 2.06 5.17
N PRO A 163 9.12 1.31 4.46
CA PRO A 163 10.45 1.76 4.07
C PRO A 163 10.49 2.88 3.03
N ASP A 164 9.39 3.27 2.38
CA ASP A 164 9.41 4.25 1.29
C ASP A 164 9.89 5.63 1.76
N ALA A 165 9.39 6.12 2.90
CA ALA A 165 9.85 7.36 3.51
C ALA A 165 11.33 7.27 3.93
N VAL A 166 11.78 6.10 4.40
CA VAL A 166 13.19 5.85 4.70
C VAL A 166 14.03 5.89 3.43
N ARG A 167 13.57 5.30 2.32
CA ARG A 167 14.27 5.34 1.03
C ARG A 167 14.36 6.77 0.49
N GLN A 168 13.30 7.56 0.62
CA GLN A 168 13.30 8.96 0.23
C GLN A 168 14.34 9.75 1.03
N LEU A 169 14.30 9.64 2.37
CA LEU A 169 15.28 10.29 3.25
C LEU A 169 16.73 9.85 2.92
N LEU A 170 16.96 8.55 2.72
CA LEU A 170 18.27 8.02 2.33
C LEU A 170 18.71 8.48 0.93
N GLY A 171 17.77 8.81 0.05
CA GLY A 171 18.01 9.34 -1.29
C GLY A 171 18.43 10.81 -1.30
N GLU A 172 18.05 11.57 -0.28
CA GLU A 172 18.48 12.97 -0.09
C GLU A 172 19.91 13.10 0.46
N PHE A 173 20.47 12.02 1.02
CA PHE A 173 21.84 12.04 1.51
C PHE A 173 22.87 12.07 0.37
N THR A 174 23.85 12.97 0.51
CA THR A 174 24.98 13.07 -0.42
C THR A 174 25.76 11.76 -0.49
N ALA A 175 26.35 11.46 -1.65
CA ALA A 175 27.11 10.22 -1.89
C ALA A 175 28.27 9.97 -0.90
N GLY A 176 28.74 11.01 -0.19
CA GLY A 176 29.79 10.90 0.83
C GLY A 176 29.30 10.52 2.24
N PHE A 177 28.00 10.31 2.46
CA PHE A 177 27.49 9.91 3.77
C PHE A 177 27.87 8.45 4.07
N PRO A 178 28.63 8.15 5.13
CA PRO A 178 29.06 6.79 5.43
C PRO A 178 27.84 5.91 5.76
N ARG A 179 27.75 4.74 5.12
CA ARG A 179 26.69 3.75 5.32
C ARG A 179 27.33 2.45 5.78
N ALA A 180 26.77 1.83 6.82
CA ALA A 180 27.15 0.46 7.17
C ALA A 180 26.76 -0.46 5.99
N VAL A 181 27.72 -1.26 5.51
CA VAL A 181 27.53 -2.23 4.42
C VAL A 181 27.20 -3.60 4.99
#